data_AF-A0A7J7QTB2-F1
#
_entry.id   AF-A0A7J7QTB2-F1
#
_cell.length_a   1.000
_cell.length_b   1.000
_cell.length_c   1.000
_cell.angle_alpha   90.00
_cell.angle_beta   90.00
_cell.angle_gamma   90.00
#
_symmetry.space_group_name_H-M   'P 1'
#
loop_
_entity.id
_entity.type
_entity.pdbx_description
1 polymer ?
#
loop_
_entity_poly.entity_id
_entity_poly.type
_entity_poly.pdbx_seq_one_letter_code
_entity_poly.pdbx_strand_id
1 'polypeptide(L)'
;MIRQLAPGMVQQMQSVCSDCNGEGEVINEKDRCKKCEGKKVIKEVKILEVHVDKGMKHGQRITFAGEADQAPGVEPGDIVLLLQEKEHEVFQRDGNDLHMTYKIGLVEALCGFQFTFKHLDARQIVVKYPPGKVIEPGCVRVVRGEGMPQYRNPFEKGDLYIKFDVQFPENNWVSPDKLSELEDLLPSRPEVPSIIGDTEEVELQEFDSTRGSGGGQRREAYNDSSDEEGSSHHGPGVQCAHQ
;
A
#
# COMPACT_ATOMS: atom_id res chain seq x y z
N MET A 1 19.09 -53.85 -9.12
CA MET A 1 18.84 -54.65 -10.34
C MET A 1 19.98 -54.42 -11.33
N ILE A 2 20.65 -55.46 -11.81
CA ILE A 2 21.70 -55.32 -12.82
C ILE A 2 21.04 -55.46 -14.19
N ARG A 3 21.14 -54.42 -15.03
CA ARG A 3 20.62 -54.42 -16.40
C ARG A 3 21.81 -54.47 -17.35
N GLN A 4 21.88 -55.54 -18.15
CA GLN A 4 22.92 -55.68 -19.16
C GLN A 4 22.48 -54.91 -20.42
N LEU A 5 23.28 -53.92 -20.82
CA LEU A 5 23.00 -53.06 -21.97
C LEU A 5 23.68 -53.59 -23.24
N ALA A 6 24.83 -54.24 -23.10
CA ALA A 6 25.58 -54.91 -24.17
C ALA A 6 26.54 -55.98 -23.57
N PRO A 7 27.10 -56.90 -24.37
CA PRO A 7 28.11 -57.85 -23.90
C PRO A 7 29.30 -57.11 -23.24
N GLY A 8 29.55 -57.37 -21.96
CA GLY A 8 30.59 -56.69 -21.18
C GLY A 8 30.21 -55.34 -20.56
N MET A 9 29.05 -54.76 -20.89
CA MET A 9 28.54 -53.51 -20.30
C MET A 9 27.30 -53.77 -19.45
N VAL A 10 27.47 -53.73 -18.13
CA VAL A 10 26.38 -53.86 -17.15
C VAL A 10 26.17 -52.54 -16.42
N GLN A 11 24.91 -52.11 -16.34
CA GLN A 11 24.50 -51.00 -15.48
C GLN A 11 23.90 -51.58 -14.20
N GLN A 12 24.53 -51.30 -13.07
CA GLN A 12 23.98 -51.65 -11.77
C GLN A 12 23.05 -50.53 -11.30
N MET A 13 21.75 -50.78 -11.34
CA MET A 13 20.75 -49.88 -10.77
C MET A 13 20.59 -50.21 -9.29
N GLN A 14 21.04 -49.33 -8.40
CA GLN A 14 20.79 -49.43 -6.98
C GLN A 14 19.36 -48.95 -6.70
N SER A 15 18.61 -49.72 -5.91
CA SER A 15 17.29 -49.38 -5.42
C SER A 15 17.33 -49.28 -3.90
N VAL A 16 16.42 -48.50 -3.31
CA VAL A 16 16.24 -48.48 -1.86
C VAL A 16 15.99 -49.89 -1.34
N CYS A 17 16.62 -50.24 -0.22
CA CYS A 17 16.46 -51.53 0.44
C CYS A 17 15.00 -51.68 0.90
N SER A 18 14.36 -52.81 0.60
CA SER A 18 12.97 -53.08 1.00
C SER A 18 12.78 -53.18 2.52
N ASP A 19 13.84 -53.57 3.23
CA ASP A 19 13.74 -53.91 4.65
C ASP A 19 13.93 -52.68 5.55
N CYS A 20 14.80 -51.74 5.14
CA CYS A 20 15.05 -50.49 5.88
C CYS A 20 14.54 -49.23 5.16
N ASN A 21 14.00 -49.35 3.94
CA ASN A 21 13.55 -48.23 3.09
C ASN A 21 14.57 -47.08 2.93
N GLY A 22 15.86 -47.38 3.08
CA GLY A 22 16.92 -46.37 3.00
C GLY A 22 17.28 -45.68 4.32
N GLU A 23 16.65 -46.03 5.44
CA GLU A 23 16.99 -45.48 6.78
C GLU A 23 18.27 -46.08 7.37
N GLY A 24 18.75 -47.22 6.86
CA GLY A 24 19.98 -47.88 7.31
C GLY A 24 19.87 -48.66 8.62
N GLU A 25 18.75 -48.55 9.33
CA GLU A 25 18.45 -49.26 10.57
C GLU A 25 17.05 -49.90 10.49
N VAL A 26 16.85 -51.03 11.17
CA VAL A 26 15.55 -51.69 11.25
C VAL A 26 15.19 -51.88 12.72
N ILE A 27 14.03 -51.35 13.13
CA ILE A 27 13.51 -51.47 14.49
C ILE A 27 12.45 -52.57 14.53
N ASN A 28 12.63 -53.54 15.43
CA ASN A 28 11.64 -54.59 15.69
C ASN A 28 10.30 -53.99 16.11
N GLU A 29 9.20 -54.57 15.62
CA GLU A 29 7.86 -54.01 15.81
C GLU A 29 7.46 -53.85 17.28
N LYS A 30 7.91 -54.76 18.14
CA LYS A 30 7.68 -54.72 19.60
C LYS A 30 8.40 -53.58 20.31
N ASP A 31 9.50 -53.11 19.74
CA ASP A 31 10.39 -52.09 20.31
C ASP A 31 10.12 -50.70 19.71
N ARG A 32 9.18 -50.59 18.76
CA ARG A 32 8.80 -49.31 18.16
C ARG A 32 8.15 -48.40 19.19
N CYS A 33 8.57 -47.14 19.19
CA CYS A 33 7.96 -46.12 20.03
C CYS A 33 6.47 -45.97 19.71
N LYS A 34 5.61 -46.05 20.73
CA LYS A 34 4.15 -45.94 20.57
C LYS A 34 3.66 -44.57 20.12
N LYS A 35 4.49 -43.52 20.26
CA LYS A 35 4.13 -42.13 19.91
C LYS A 35 4.50 -41.77 18.47
N CYS A 36 5.70 -42.14 18.01
CA CYS A 36 6.18 -41.83 16.66
C CYS A 36 6.17 -43.03 15.71
N GLU A 37 5.86 -44.23 16.20
CA GLU A 37 5.79 -45.49 15.42
C GLU A 37 7.09 -45.82 14.67
N GLY A 38 8.23 -45.35 15.18
CA GLY A 38 9.54 -45.49 14.54
C GLY A 38 9.94 -44.34 13.60
N LYS A 39 9.05 -43.37 13.34
CA LYS A 39 9.30 -42.21 12.45
C LYS A 39 10.24 -41.15 13.06
N LYS A 40 10.64 -41.32 14.32
CA LYS A 40 11.54 -40.42 15.08
C LYS A 40 11.05 -38.96 15.25
N VAL A 41 9.91 -38.58 14.66
CA VAL A 41 9.25 -37.26 14.79
C VAL A 41 7.76 -37.41 15.14
N ILE A 42 7.19 -36.38 15.76
CA ILE A 42 5.76 -36.26 16.06
C ILE A 42 5.26 -34.86 15.70
N LYS A 43 3.97 -34.73 15.37
CA LYS A 43 3.35 -33.41 15.21
C LYS A 43 3.01 -32.83 16.57
N GLU A 44 3.49 -31.64 16.85
CA GLU A 44 3.24 -30.90 18.08
C GLU A 44 2.61 -29.54 17.75
N VAL A 45 1.65 -29.11 18.57
CA VAL A 45 1.07 -27.77 18.48
C VAL A 45 1.65 -26.94 19.63
N LYS A 46 2.47 -25.96 19.28
CA LYS A 46 3.10 -25.04 20.24
C LYS A 46 2.55 -23.63 20.05
N ILE A 47 2.27 -22.96 21.15
CA ILE A 47 1.83 -21.56 21.15
C ILE A 47 3.08 -20.69 21.35
N LEU A 48 3.30 -19.75 20.42
CA LEU A 48 4.37 -18.77 20.50
C LEU A 48 3.78 -17.40 20.87
N GLU A 49 4.21 -16.85 22.00
CA GLU A 49 3.77 -15.53 22.45
C GLU A 49 4.64 -14.44 21.83
N VAL A 50 4.03 -13.62 20.97
CA VAL A 50 4.72 -12.56 20.24
C VAL A 50 4.50 -11.23 20.95
N HIS A 51 5.59 -10.63 21.42
CA HIS A 51 5.56 -9.32 22.05
C HIS A 51 5.80 -8.24 20.98
N VAL A 52 4.81 -7.39 20.75
CA VAL A 52 4.92 -6.26 19.82
C VAL A 52 5.18 -4.99 20.62
N ASP A 53 6.43 -4.54 20.58
CA ASP A 53 6.85 -3.34 21.28
C ASP A 53 6.33 -2.05 20.63
N LYS A 54 6.22 -1.01 21.43
CA LYS A 54 5.88 0.34 20.96
C LYS A 54 6.92 0.81 19.93
N GLY A 55 6.43 1.34 18.83
CA GLY A 55 7.27 1.93 17.78
C GLY A 55 7.84 0.93 16.77
N MET A 56 7.54 -0.38 16.91
CA MET A 56 7.89 -1.34 15.89
C MET A 56 7.33 -0.93 14.51
N LYS A 57 8.12 -1.18 13.47
CA LYS A 57 7.84 -0.70 12.11
C LYS A 57 7.23 -1.79 11.24
N HIS A 58 6.56 -1.36 10.18
CA HIS A 58 6.18 -2.26 9.09
C HIS A 58 7.41 -3.03 8.57
N GLY A 59 7.25 -4.32 8.34
CA GLY A 59 8.31 -5.20 7.84
C GLY A 59 9.37 -5.58 8.88
N GLN A 60 9.21 -5.19 10.15
CA GLN A 60 10.14 -5.60 11.20
C GLN A 60 10.02 -7.11 11.45
N ARG A 61 11.17 -7.76 11.63
CA ARG A 61 11.27 -9.22 11.83
C ARG A 61 11.36 -9.56 13.31
N ILE A 62 10.54 -10.50 13.77
CA ILE A 62 10.66 -11.16 15.07
C ILE A 62 11.05 -12.61 14.81
N THR A 63 12.24 -13.01 15.26
CA THR A 63 12.78 -14.35 15.03
C THR A 63 12.67 -15.20 16.28
N PHE A 64 12.10 -16.39 16.12
CA PHE A 64 12.09 -17.46 17.10
C PHE A 64 13.08 -18.54 16.66
N ALA A 65 14.24 -18.56 17.31
CA ALA A 65 15.34 -19.43 16.91
C ALA A 65 15.05 -20.90 17.22
N GLY A 66 15.26 -21.79 16.24
CA GLY A 66 15.09 -23.24 16.42
C GLY A 66 13.64 -23.72 16.60
N GLU A 67 12.65 -22.86 16.32
CA GLU A 67 11.23 -23.19 16.45
C GLU A 67 10.60 -23.75 15.15
N ALA A 68 11.38 -23.90 14.07
CA ALA A 68 10.89 -24.54 12.84
C ALA A 68 10.86 -26.09 12.95
N ASP A 69 10.48 -26.75 11.86
CA ASP A 69 10.36 -28.21 11.80
C ASP A 69 11.67 -28.92 12.19
N GLN A 70 11.55 -29.87 13.12
CA GLN A 70 12.66 -30.68 13.61
C GLN A 70 12.68 -32.04 12.92
N ALA A 71 13.88 -32.46 12.51
CA ALA A 71 14.13 -33.80 11.96
C ALA A 71 15.40 -34.41 12.59
N PRO A 72 15.48 -35.74 12.71
CA PRO A 72 16.66 -36.39 13.26
C PRO A 72 17.92 -36.07 12.44
N GLY A 73 18.97 -35.60 13.11
CA GLY A 73 20.24 -35.26 12.45
C GLY A 73 20.25 -33.91 11.72
N VAL A 74 19.21 -33.09 11.86
CA VAL A 74 19.10 -31.76 11.25
C VAL A 74 18.89 -30.73 12.36
N GLU A 75 19.65 -29.62 12.32
CA GLU A 75 19.39 -28.48 13.21
C GLU A 75 18.09 -27.78 12.79
N PRO A 76 17.17 -27.50 13.73
CA PRO A 76 15.92 -26.82 13.39
C PRO A 76 16.19 -25.41 12.88
N GLY A 77 15.41 -25.01 11.88
CA GLY A 77 15.41 -23.63 11.39
C GLY A 77 14.67 -22.67 12.34
N ASP A 78 14.54 -21.44 11.88
CA ASP A 78 13.90 -20.36 12.63
C ASP A 78 12.51 -20.05 12.09
N ILE A 79 11.60 -19.67 12.99
CA ILE A 79 10.34 -19.03 12.62
C ILE A 79 10.57 -17.51 12.62
N VAL A 80 10.44 -16.89 11.45
CA VAL A 80 10.57 -15.43 11.31
C VAL A 80 9.19 -14.84 11.04
N LEU A 81 8.67 -14.10 12.02
CA LEU A 81 7.44 -13.34 11.86
C LEU A 81 7.74 -11.96 11.30
N LEU A 82 6.96 -11.56 10.30
CA LEU A 82 7.05 -10.23 9.70
C LEU A 82 5.87 -9.39 10.18
N LEU A 83 6.15 -8.24 10.79
CA LEU A 83 5.10 -7.31 11.19
C LEU A 83 4.49 -6.66 9.97
N GLN A 84 3.18 -6.82 9.80
CA GLN A 84 2.42 -6.08 8.81
C GLN A 84 1.62 -4.98 9.50
N GLU A 85 1.66 -3.80 8.89
CA GLU A 85 0.95 -2.64 9.39
C GLU A 85 -0.43 -2.66 8.75
N LYS A 86 -1.46 -2.51 9.57
CA LYS A 86 -2.84 -2.43 9.09
C LYS A 86 -3.17 -0.98 8.82
N GLU A 87 -3.78 -0.72 7.66
CA GLU A 87 -4.32 0.59 7.33
C GLU A 87 -5.36 1.03 8.37
N HIS A 88 -5.31 2.32 8.73
CA HIS A 88 -6.20 2.93 9.69
C HIS A 88 -7.05 4.00 8.99
N GLU A 89 -8.33 4.11 9.37
CA GLU A 89 -9.30 4.97 8.69
C GLU A 89 -8.94 6.47 8.77
N VAL A 90 -8.41 6.89 9.93
CA VAL A 90 -8.09 8.30 10.22
C VAL A 90 -6.61 8.66 10.05
N PHE A 91 -5.70 7.74 10.39
CA PHE A 91 -4.27 8.02 10.50
C PHE A 91 -3.51 7.23 9.47
N GLN A 92 -2.57 7.90 8.81
CA GLN A 92 -1.59 7.28 7.95
C GLN A 92 -0.23 7.44 8.60
N ARG A 93 0.50 6.35 8.78
CA ARG A 93 1.84 6.39 9.36
C ARG A 93 2.87 6.67 8.28
N ASP A 94 3.80 7.57 8.57
CA ASP A 94 5.03 7.74 7.81
C ASP A 94 6.22 7.66 8.77
N GLY A 95 6.85 6.48 8.84
CA GLY A 95 7.94 6.23 9.77
C GLY A 95 7.51 6.39 11.24
N ASN A 96 7.98 7.46 11.89
CA ASN A 96 7.62 7.82 13.26
C ASN A 96 6.54 8.91 13.32
N ASP A 97 6.17 9.48 12.19
CA ASP A 97 5.20 10.55 12.09
C ASP A 97 3.82 9.98 11.71
N LEU A 98 2.78 10.75 12.02
CA LEU A 98 1.40 10.44 11.68
C LEU A 98 0.84 11.54 10.80
N HIS A 99 0.02 11.16 9.83
CA HIS A 99 -0.72 12.07 8.97
C HIS A 99 -2.21 11.83 9.16
N MET A 100 -2.99 12.90 9.22
CA MET A 100 -4.45 12.83 9.18
C MET A 100 -5.01 13.95 8.32
N THR A 101 -6.19 13.72 7.75
CA THR A 101 -6.95 14.78 7.06
C THR A 101 -8.10 15.21 7.95
N TYR A 102 -8.24 16.51 8.16
CA TYR A 102 -9.30 17.09 8.97
C TYR A 102 -10.09 18.10 8.16
N LYS A 103 -11.42 17.94 8.16
CA LYS A 103 -12.34 18.80 7.42
C LYS A 103 -12.81 19.92 8.32
N ILE A 104 -12.70 21.16 7.84
CA ILE A 104 -13.15 22.36 8.55
C ILE A 104 -14.02 23.21 7.64
N GLY A 105 -14.96 23.97 8.22
CA GLY A 105 -15.74 24.95 7.46
C GLY A 105 -14.93 26.20 7.14
N LEU A 106 -15.35 26.96 6.12
CA LEU A 106 -14.73 28.25 5.79
C LEU A 106 -14.69 29.24 6.97
N VAL A 107 -15.75 29.28 7.79
CA VAL A 107 -15.80 30.12 9.00
C VAL A 107 -14.71 29.70 9.99
N GLU A 108 -14.51 28.41 10.21
CA GLU A 108 -13.46 27.89 11.09
C GLU A 108 -12.06 28.23 10.54
N ALA A 109 -11.89 28.11 9.23
CA ALA A 109 -10.62 28.42 8.57
C ALA A 109 -10.20 29.90 8.70
N LEU A 110 -11.17 30.82 8.80
CA LEU A 110 -10.93 32.27 8.90
C LEU A 110 -10.98 32.79 10.36
N CYS A 111 -11.95 32.32 11.13
CA CYS A 111 -12.26 32.82 12.47
C CYS A 111 -11.64 31.98 13.59
N GLY A 112 -10.82 30.98 13.26
CA GLY A 112 -10.23 30.06 14.22
C GLY A 112 -11.19 28.93 14.62
N PHE A 113 -10.64 27.90 15.25
CA PHE A 113 -11.40 26.72 15.64
C PHE A 113 -10.80 26.01 16.84
N GLN A 114 -11.62 25.16 17.44
CA GLN A 114 -11.20 24.18 18.42
C GLN A 114 -11.89 22.86 18.10
N PHE A 115 -11.09 21.81 17.90
CA PHE A 115 -11.64 20.47 17.72
C PHE A 115 -10.93 19.46 18.62
N THR A 116 -11.57 18.31 18.76
CA THR A 116 -11.01 17.18 19.51
C THR A 116 -11.01 15.94 18.66
N PHE A 117 -9.98 15.11 18.81
CA PHE A 117 -9.91 13.80 18.19
C PHE A 117 -9.34 12.78 19.16
N LYS A 118 -9.65 11.50 18.92
CA LYS A 118 -9.13 10.38 19.70
C LYS A 118 -7.83 9.90 19.06
N HIS A 119 -6.75 9.88 19.83
CA HIS A 119 -5.45 9.36 19.39
C HIS A 119 -5.41 7.83 19.48
N LEU A 120 -4.35 7.21 18.94
CA LEU A 120 -4.12 5.77 18.94
C LEU A 120 -3.98 5.18 20.36
N ASP A 121 -3.56 5.99 21.33
CA ASP A 121 -3.48 5.61 22.75
C ASP A 121 -4.79 5.85 23.53
N ALA A 122 -5.88 6.09 22.81
CA ALA A 122 -7.21 6.40 23.33
C ALA A 122 -7.34 7.72 24.13
N ARG A 123 -6.28 8.54 24.22
CA ARG A 123 -6.41 9.90 24.76
C ARG A 123 -7.21 10.79 23.80
N GLN A 124 -7.90 11.77 24.37
CA GLN A 124 -8.57 12.82 23.61
C GLN A 124 -7.66 14.05 23.55
N ILE A 125 -7.29 14.46 22.35
CA ILE A 125 -6.42 15.61 22.12
C ILE A 125 -7.28 16.78 21.66
N VAL A 126 -7.09 17.93 22.28
CA VAL A 126 -7.75 19.19 21.90
C VAL A 126 -6.77 20.02 21.09
N VAL A 127 -7.11 20.30 19.84
CA VAL A 127 -6.35 21.19 18.97
C VAL A 127 -7.08 22.53 18.90
N LYS A 128 -6.35 23.61 19.19
CA LYS A 128 -6.86 24.99 19.14
C LYS A 128 -6.06 25.79 18.14
N TYR A 129 -6.77 26.52 17.28
CA TYR A 129 -6.17 27.48 16.37
C TYR A 129 -6.81 28.84 16.59
N PRO A 130 -6.01 29.89 16.90
CA PRO A 130 -6.54 31.17 17.34
C PRO A 130 -7.26 31.91 16.20
N PRO A 131 -8.27 32.74 16.53
CA PRO A 131 -8.93 33.62 15.57
C PRO A 131 -7.92 34.60 14.94
N GLY A 132 -8.14 34.96 13.68
CA GLY A 132 -7.31 35.91 12.95
C GLY A 132 -6.07 35.31 12.27
N LYS A 133 -5.82 34.01 12.45
CA LYS A 133 -4.90 33.26 11.59
C LYS A 133 -5.70 32.42 10.61
N VAL A 134 -5.32 32.46 9.34
CA VAL A 134 -6.02 31.74 8.27
C VAL A 134 -5.43 30.33 8.08
N ILE A 135 -6.30 29.36 7.81
CA ILE A 135 -5.96 28.04 7.27
C ILE A 135 -6.33 28.01 5.80
N GLU A 136 -5.32 27.80 4.95
CA GLU A 136 -5.53 27.65 3.51
C GLU A 136 -6.01 26.23 3.18
N PRO A 137 -6.84 26.07 2.14
CA PRO A 137 -7.23 24.74 1.66
C PRO A 137 -6.01 23.89 1.31
N GLY A 138 -5.95 22.68 1.86
CA GLY A 138 -4.87 21.72 1.62
C GLY A 138 -3.59 21.98 2.41
N CYS A 139 -3.52 23.04 3.23
CA CYS A 139 -2.32 23.29 4.04
C CYS A 139 -2.15 22.25 5.14
N VAL A 140 -0.89 22.07 5.58
CA VAL A 140 -0.52 21.10 6.61
C VAL A 140 -0.02 21.86 7.83
N ARG A 141 -0.55 21.50 9.02
CA ARG A 141 -0.04 21.97 10.32
C ARG A 141 0.47 20.80 11.13
N VAL A 142 1.38 21.08 12.07
CA VAL A 142 2.03 20.08 12.89
C VAL A 142 1.59 20.20 14.35
N VAL A 143 1.27 19.07 14.97
CA VAL A 143 1.12 18.90 16.41
C VAL A 143 2.33 18.11 16.89
N ARG A 144 3.25 18.81 17.54
CA ARG A 144 4.54 18.23 17.94
C ARG A 144 4.37 17.17 19.02
N GLY A 145 5.10 16.06 18.89
CA GLY A 145 5.16 14.98 19.89
C GLY A 145 3.93 14.08 19.96
N GLU A 146 2.98 14.21 19.02
CA GLU A 146 1.78 13.37 18.92
C GLU A 146 1.84 12.38 17.73
N GLY A 147 3.04 12.04 17.26
CA GLY A 147 3.27 10.95 16.30
C GLY A 147 3.41 9.58 16.96
N MET A 148 4.08 8.66 16.27
CA MET A 148 4.39 7.31 16.76
C MET A 148 5.62 7.33 17.68
N PRO A 149 5.67 6.48 18.71
CA PRO A 149 6.86 6.31 19.54
C PRO A 149 8.01 5.70 18.74
N GLN A 150 9.24 6.05 19.08
CA GLN A 150 10.42 5.42 18.48
C GLN A 150 10.67 4.03 19.06
N TYR A 151 11.01 3.07 18.20
CA TYR A 151 11.38 1.72 18.65
C TYR A 151 12.62 1.80 19.56
N ARG A 152 12.59 1.09 20.70
CA ARG A 152 13.61 1.11 21.79
C ARG A 152 13.72 2.41 22.59
N ASN A 153 13.16 3.53 22.11
CA ASN A 153 13.08 4.78 22.86
C ASN A 153 11.64 5.32 22.87
N PRO A 154 10.71 4.66 23.58
CA PRO A 154 9.28 4.95 23.49
C PRO A 154 8.87 6.30 24.11
N PHE A 155 9.79 6.97 24.83
CA PHE A 155 9.57 8.31 25.37
C PHE A 155 9.69 9.39 24.30
N GLU A 156 10.48 9.13 23.26
CA GLU A 156 10.53 9.98 22.08
C GLU A 156 9.46 9.57 21.09
N LYS A 157 8.71 10.56 20.61
CA LYS A 157 7.65 10.40 19.62
C LYS A 157 7.95 11.29 18.42
N GLY A 158 7.49 10.87 17.25
CA GLY A 158 7.41 11.75 16.09
C GLY A 158 6.28 12.77 16.25
N ASP A 159 5.92 13.38 15.13
CA ASP A 159 4.93 14.45 15.06
C ASP A 159 3.66 14.01 14.32
N LEU A 160 2.56 14.72 14.58
CA LEU A 160 1.30 14.57 13.85
C LEU A 160 1.11 15.72 12.86
N TYR A 161 1.01 15.40 11.59
CA TYR A 161 0.71 16.33 10.51
C TYR A 161 -0.77 16.26 10.15
N ILE A 162 -1.44 17.40 10.25
CA ILE A 162 -2.87 17.54 9.95
C ILE A 162 -3.01 18.32 8.66
N LYS A 163 -3.50 17.66 7.60
CA LYS A 163 -3.90 18.31 6.35
C LYS A 163 -5.33 18.82 6.51
N PHE A 164 -5.53 20.12 6.28
CA PHE A 164 -6.85 20.72 6.38
C PHE A 164 -7.56 20.75 5.03
N ASP A 165 -8.77 20.21 5.00
CA ASP A 165 -9.68 20.28 3.86
C ASP A 165 -10.78 21.30 4.20
N VAL A 166 -10.79 22.43 3.49
CA VAL A 166 -11.68 23.56 3.78
C VAL A 166 -12.95 23.41 2.95
N GLN A 167 -14.07 23.19 3.63
CA GLN A 167 -15.38 23.08 3.01
C GLN A 167 -15.98 24.47 2.81
N PHE A 168 -16.12 24.85 1.54
CA PHE A 168 -16.87 26.04 1.15
C PHE A 168 -18.37 25.78 1.27
N PRO A 169 -19.16 26.82 1.59
CA PRO A 169 -20.61 26.70 1.62
C PRO A 169 -21.17 26.43 0.21
N GLU A 170 -22.38 25.89 0.16
CA GLU A 170 -23.09 25.59 -1.10
C GLU A 170 -23.46 26.86 -1.88
N ASN A 171 -23.73 26.72 -3.18
CA ASN A 171 -24.19 27.83 -4.00
C ASN A 171 -25.50 28.42 -3.45
N ASN A 172 -25.61 29.75 -3.45
CA ASN A 172 -26.77 30.48 -2.93
C ASN A 172 -27.06 30.27 -1.43
N TRP A 173 -26.05 29.91 -0.62
CA TRP A 173 -26.20 29.75 0.83
C TRP A 173 -26.58 31.05 1.57
N VAL A 174 -26.37 32.20 0.95
CA VAL A 174 -26.61 33.53 1.52
C VAL A 174 -27.36 34.42 0.52
N SER A 175 -28.23 35.30 1.02
CA SER A 175 -28.98 36.25 0.20
C SER A 175 -28.07 37.32 -0.41
N PRO A 176 -28.40 37.88 -1.59
CA PRO A 176 -27.56 38.87 -2.26
C PRO A 176 -27.33 40.14 -1.43
N ASP A 177 -28.32 40.55 -0.62
CA ASP A 177 -28.20 41.72 0.26
C ASP A 177 -27.12 41.55 1.35
N LYS A 178 -26.77 40.30 1.68
CA LYS A 178 -25.75 39.96 2.67
C LYS A 178 -24.38 39.69 2.06
N LEU A 179 -24.30 39.56 0.72
CA LEU A 179 -23.03 39.45 0.02
C LEU A 179 -22.25 40.76 0.03
N SER A 180 -22.92 41.91 0.01
CA SER A 180 -22.26 43.22 0.17
C SER A 180 -21.60 43.35 1.54
N GLU A 181 -22.30 42.97 2.62
CA GLU A 181 -21.73 42.93 3.97
C GLU A 181 -20.52 42.00 4.07
N LEU A 182 -20.52 40.88 3.34
CA LEU A 182 -19.38 39.96 3.28
C LEU A 182 -18.21 40.57 2.50
N GLU A 183 -18.48 41.26 1.39
CA GLU A 183 -17.45 41.92 0.58
C GLU A 183 -16.74 43.02 1.37
N ASP A 184 -17.46 43.79 2.19
CA ASP A 184 -16.89 44.81 3.07
C ASP A 184 -15.93 44.25 4.15
N LEU A 185 -16.11 42.98 4.54
CA LEU A 185 -15.28 42.30 5.55
C LEU A 185 -14.04 41.63 4.97
N LEU A 186 -13.99 41.43 3.65
CA LEU A 186 -12.91 40.77 2.95
C LEU A 186 -11.90 41.78 2.37
N PRO A 187 -10.69 41.34 1.99
CA PRO A 187 -9.74 42.21 1.31
C PRO A 187 -10.34 42.82 0.04
N SER A 188 -10.03 44.08 -0.23
CA SER A 188 -10.51 44.83 -1.39
C SER A 188 -10.26 44.09 -2.70
N ARG A 189 -11.28 44.04 -3.56
CA ARG A 189 -11.19 43.45 -4.89
C ARG A 189 -10.05 44.11 -5.69
N PRO A 190 -9.22 43.35 -6.42
CA PRO A 190 -8.24 43.93 -7.34
C PRO A 190 -8.95 44.74 -8.43
N GLU A 191 -8.25 45.74 -8.99
CA GLU A 191 -8.79 46.57 -10.07
C GLU A 191 -9.19 45.68 -11.26
N VAL A 192 -10.43 45.88 -11.74
CA VAL A 192 -10.93 45.16 -12.91
C VAL A 192 -10.10 45.60 -14.11
N PRO A 193 -9.53 44.67 -14.89
CA PRO A 193 -8.75 45.03 -16.06
C PRO A 193 -9.60 45.88 -17.00
N SER A 194 -9.07 47.03 -17.42
CA SER A 194 -9.72 47.88 -18.41
C SER A 194 -9.84 47.10 -19.71
N ILE A 195 -11.06 46.93 -20.20
CA ILE A 195 -11.34 46.32 -21.50
C ILE A 195 -10.93 47.34 -22.57
N ILE A 196 -9.93 47.03 -23.40
CA ILE A 196 -9.42 47.94 -24.44
C ILE A 196 -9.56 47.26 -25.81
N GLY A 197 -10.17 47.93 -26.79
CA GLY A 197 -10.28 47.45 -28.18
C GLY A 197 -11.36 46.40 -28.40
N ASP A 198 -11.16 45.52 -29.40
CA ASP A 198 -12.06 44.40 -29.74
C ASP A 198 -11.84 43.21 -28.78
N THR A 199 -12.28 43.36 -27.52
CA THR A 199 -12.21 42.28 -26.52
C THR A 199 -13.51 41.47 -26.53
N GLU A 200 -13.42 40.15 -26.68
CA GLU A 200 -14.57 39.24 -26.62
C GLU A 200 -14.85 38.82 -25.17
N GLU A 201 -16.09 39.02 -24.73
CA GLU A 201 -16.56 38.52 -23.43
C GLU A 201 -16.94 37.03 -23.55
N VAL A 202 -16.42 36.22 -22.62
CA VAL A 202 -16.70 34.79 -22.56
C VAL A 202 -17.17 34.38 -21.16
N GLU A 203 -18.16 33.50 -21.11
CA GLU A 203 -18.70 32.97 -19.86
C GLU A 203 -17.97 31.68 -19.45
N LEU A 204 -17.58 31.58 -18.17
CA LEU A 204 -17.05 30.35 -17.60
C LEU A 204 -18.18 29.32 -17.47
N GLN A 205 -17.96 28.13 -18.05
CA GLN A 205 -18.87 26.99 -17.93
C GLN A 205 -18.21 25.88 -17.11
N GLU A 206 -19.01 25.04 -16.47
CA GLU A 206 -18.51 23.84 -15.79
C GLU A 206 -17.83 22.91 -16.80
N PHE A 207 -16.69 22.37 -16.40
CA PHE A 207 -15.96 21.42 -17.22
C PHE A 207 -16.62 20.04 -17.17
N ASP A 208 -17.19 19.61 -18.30
CA ASP A 208 -17.77 18.27 -18.46
C ASP A 208 -16.69 17.27 -18.91
N SER A 209 -16.15 16.50 -17.95
CA SER A 209 -15.13 15.47 -18.22
C SER A 209 -15.61 14.32 -19.10
N THR A 210 -16.92 14.15 -19.31
CA THR A 210 -17.47 13.06 -20.15
C THR A 210 -17.44 13.39 -21.65
N ARG A 211 -17.32 14.68 -22.01
CA ARG A 211 -17.25 15.13 -23.40
C ARG A 211 -15.85 14.99 -24.02
N GLY A 212 -14.85 14.66 -23.21
CA GLY A 212 -13.44 14.68 -23.60
C GLY A 212 -12.72 13.33 -23.52
N SER A 213 -13.20 12.31 -24.24
CA SER A 213 -12.36 11.19 -24.73
C SER A 213 -13.04 10.34 -25.82
N GLY A 214 -13.75 10.99 -26.76
CA GLY A 214 -14.38 10.35 -27.92
C GLY A 214 -13.56 10.43 -29.22
N GLY A 215 -12.25 10.68 -29.12
CA GLY A 215 -11.37 10.84 -30.28
C GLY A 215 -10.73 9.52 -30.73
N GLY A 216 -11.38 8.80 -31.65
CA GLY A 216 -10.68 7.96 -32.62
C GLY A 216 -10.78 6.44 -32.49
N GLN A 217 -11.98 5.85 -32.41
CA GLN A 217 -12.18 4.53 -33.02
C GLN A 217 -12.19 4.70 -34.55
N ARG A 218 -11.02 4.61 -35.18
CA ARG A 218 -10.95 4.25 -36.60
C ARG A 218 -11.56 2.85 -36.72
N ARG A 219 -12.82 2.80 -37.15
CA ARG A 219 -13.41 1.58 -37.74
C ARG A 219 -12.55 1.24 -38.96
N GLU A 220 -11.72 0.20 -38.85
CA GLU A 220 -11.23 -0.48 -40.05
C GLU A 220 -12.42 -1.23 -40.65
N ALA A 221 -12.97 -0.62 -41.69
CA ALA A 221 -13.99 -1.19 -42.55
C ALA A 221 -13.30 -1.85 -43.73
N TYR A 222 -12.90 -3.12 -43.59
CA TYR A 222 -12.70 -4.02 -44.73
C TYR A 222 -13.20 -5.41 -44.33
N ASN A 223 -14.50 -5.61 -44.53
CA ASN A 223 -15.04 -6.91 -44.86
C ASN A 223 -15.30 -6.87 -46.37
N ASP A 224 -14.42 -7.46 -47.16
CA ASP A 224 -14.75 -7.90 -48.52
C ASP A 224 -14.05 -9.24 -48.77
N SER A 225 -14.87 -10.28 -48.86
CA SER A 225 -14.49 -11.63 -49.22
C SER A 225 -14.17 -11.68 -50.72
N SER A 226 -13.09 -12.37 -51.12
CA SER A 226 -13.07 -13.19 -52.35
C SER A 226 -11.78 -14.01 -52.44
N ASP A 227 -11.97 -15.20 -53.00
CA ASP A 227 -11.08 -16.34 -53.12
C ASP A 227 -9.80 -16.13 -53.95
N GLU A 228 -8.92 -17.15 -53.86
CA GLU A 228 -7.97 -17.65 -54.87
C GLU A 228 -6.47 -17.67 -54.54
N GLU A 229 -5.88 -18.73 -55.10
CA GLU A 229 -4.62 -19.39 -54.84
C GLU A 229 -3.36 -18.60 -55.23
N GLY A 230 -2.20 -19.03 -54.69
CA GLY A 230 -0.98 -19.08 -55.51
C GLY A 230 0.19 -18.15 -55.12
N SER A 231 1.22 -18.78 -54.56
CA SER A 231 2.61 -18.70 -55.04
C SER A 231 3.36 -17.35 -55.13
N SER A 232 4.41 -17.27 -54.30
CA SER A 232 5.79 -16.83 -54.62
C SER A 232 6.13 -15.36 -54.97
N HIS A 233 7.16 -14.90 -54.23
CA HIS A 233 8.37 -14.18 -54.69
C HIS A 233 8.54 -12.65 -54.48
N HIS A 234 9.71 -12.37 -53.86
CA HIS A 234 10.62 -11.21 -53.94
C HIS A 234 10.49 -10.01 -52.96
N GLY A 235 11.57 -9.80 -52.19
CA GLY A 235 11.91 -8.57 -51.43
C GLY A 235 12.37 -7.43 -52.36
N PRO A 236 13.25 -6.47 -51.97
CA PRO A 236 14.16 -6.32 -50.79
C PRO A 236 13.73 -5.15 -49.87
N GLY A 237 14.15 -4.97 -48.61
CA GLY A 237 15.51 -5.05 -48.04
C GLY A 237 16.10 -3.64 -47.93
N VAL A 238 15.93 -2.96 -46.79
CA VAL A 238 16.71 -1.77 -46.40
C VAL A 238 16.95 -1.80 -44.89
N GLN A 239 18.23 -1.80 -44.50
CA GLN A 239 18.69 -1.70 -43.12
C GLN A 239 19.19 -0.28 -42.85
N CYS A 240 18.84 0.29 -41.71
CA CYS A 240 19.54 1.44 -41.13
C CYS A 240 19.85 1.13 -39.67
N ALA A 241 21.15 1.13 -39.35
CA ALA A 241 21.69 1.02 -38.00
C ALA A 241 21.79 2.40 -37.34
N HIS A 242 21.67 2.45 -36.02
CA HIS A 242 22.27 3.53 -35.24
C HIS A 242 22.85 2.99 -33.93
N GLN A 243 24.00 3.56 -33.59
CA GLN A 243 24.87 3.33 -32.44
C GLN A 243 24.17 3.40 -31.08
#